data_AF-A0A0M0LFQ2-F1
#
_entry.id   AF-A0A0M0LFQ2-F1
#
_cell.length_a   1.000
_cell.length_b   1.000
_cell.length_c   1.000
_cell.angle_alpha   90.00
_cell.angle_beta   90.00
_cell.angle_gamma   90.00
#
_symmetry.space_group_name_H-M   'P 1'
#
loop_
_entity.id
_entity.type
_entity.pdbx_description
1 polymer ?
#
loop_
_entity_poly.entity_id
_entity_poly.type
_entity_poly.pdbx_seq_one_letter_code
_entity_poly.pdbx_strand_id
1 'polypeptide(L)'
;MLNYHDIYVNAEYINGADLGGLGGCPYAPGASGNVATDDLNHFLNELGISTNIDQLKLFEATQFIQKKLNKPISSHVFKVMEKA
;
A
#
# COMPACT_ATOMS: atom_id res chain seq x y z
N MET A 1 -10.88 -13.71 11.85
CA MET A 1 -10.60 -13.97 10.43
C MET A 1 -10.90 -12.67 9.72
N LEU A 2 -9.89 -11.90 9.31
CA LEU A 2 -10.11 -10.61 8.65
C LEU A 2 -10.71 -10.88 7.27
N ASN A 3 -11.91 -10.37 6.99
CA ASN A 3 -12.59 -10.59 5.72
C ASN A 3 -12.00 -9.64 4.67
N TYR A 4 -11.96 -10.08 3.41
CA TYR A 4 -11.42 -9.32 2.26
C TYR A 4 -12.10 -7.95 2.05
N HIS A 5 -13.29 -7.77 2.64
CA HIS A 5 -14.08 -6.54 2.61
C HIS A 5 -13.73 -5.55 3.73
N ASP A 6 -12.91 -5.91 4.71
CA ASP A 6 -12.55 -5.01 5.82
C ASP A 6 -11.39 -4.06 5.46
N ILE A 7 -10.76 -4.26 4.29
CA ILE A 7 -9.69 -3.43 3.74
C ILE A 7 -10.29 -2.43 2.73
N TYR A 8 -11.39 -1.77 3.08
CA TYR A 8 -11.81 -0.57 2.35
C TYR A 8 -11.06 0.63 2.93
N VAL A 9 -9.95 0.94 2.28
CA VAL A 9 -9.22 2.19 2.49
C VAL A 9 -9.99 3.25 1.69
N ASN A 10 -10.82 4.06 2.38
CA ASN A 10 -11.60 5.13 1.75
C ASN A 10 -10.67 6.27 1.31
N ALA A 11 -10.04 6.11 0.15
CA ALA A 11 -9.09 7.08 -0.37
C ALA A 11 -9.66 7.76 -1.62
N GLU A 12 -10.53 8.75 -1.40
CA GLU A 12 -11.14 9.55 -2.49
C GLU A 12 -10.08 10.27 -3.35
N TYR A 13 -8.88 10.49 -2.80
CA TYR A 13 -7.73 11.12 -3.45
C TYR A 13 -6.69 10.14 -4.03
N ILE A 14 -6.83 8.83 -3.78
CA ILE A 14 -5.83 7.82 -4.18
C ILE A 14 -6.47 6.86 -5.19
N ASN A 15 -6.44 7.25 -6.45
CA ASN A 15 -6.90 6.42 -7.56
C ASN A 15 -5.69 5.90 -8.36
N GLY A 16 -5.64 4.60 -8.63
CA GLY A 16 -4.52 3.95 -9.35
C GLY A 16 -3.30 3.58 -8.50
N ALA A 17 -3.43 3.53 -7.17
CA ALA A 17 -2.42 2.99 -6.27
C ALA A 17 -2.81 1.59 -5.79
N ASP A 18 -1.82 0.72 -5.54
CA ASP A 18 -2.02 -0.62 -5.01
C ASP A 18 -1.40 -0.77 -3.62
N LEU A 19 -1.95 -1.68 -2.82
CA LEU A 19 -1.39 -2.06 -1.51
C LEU A 19 0.09 -2.39 -1.67
N GLY A 20 0.96 -1.70 -0.93
CA GLY A 20 2.40 -1.95 -0.95
C GLY A 20 3.10 -1.75 -2.32
N GLY A 21 2.44 -1.14 -3.31
CA GLY A 21 3.01 -0.93 -4.65
C GLY A 21 3.17 -2.25 -5.42
N LEU A 22 2.21 -3.15 -5.23
CA LEU A 22 2.17 -4.43 -5.91
C LEU A 22 1.97 -4.24 -7.42
N GLY A 23 2.63 -5.10 -8.19
CA GLY A 23 2.44 -5.18 -9.63
C GLY A 23 3.70 -4.88 -10.43
N GLY A 24 3.58 -5.12 -11.73
CA GLY A 24 4.58 -4.86 -12.75
C GLY A 24 3.87 -4.95 -14.09
N CYS A 25 4.26 -4.13 -15.05
CA CYS A 25 3.61 -4.14 -16.35
C CYS A 25 4.02 -5.41 -17.12
N PRO A 26 3.07 -6.25 -17.58
CA PRO A 26 3.41 -7.46 -18.34
C PRO A 26 4.12 -7.12 -19.68
N TYR A 27 3.96 -5.88 -20.16
CA TYR A 27 4.60 -5.37 -21.37
C TYR A 27 5.96 -4.68 -21.11
N ALA A 28 6.32 -4.41 -19.85
CA ALA A 28 7.59 -3.80 -19.47
C ALA A 28 8.25 -4.60 -18.33
N PRO A 29 9.08 -5.63 -18.67
CA PRO A 29 9.79 -6.43 -17.69
C PRO A 29 10.60 -5.56 -16.73
N GLY A 30 10.36 -5.70 -15.43
CA GLY A 30 11.04 -4.93 -14.39
C GLY A 30 10.40 -3.58 -14.04
N ALA A 31 9.27 -3.20 -14.64
CA ALA A 31 8.51 -2.04 -14.19
C ALA A 31 8.00 -2.26 -12.75
N SER A 32 8.13 -1.22 -11.93
CA SER A 32 7.93 -1.27 -10.47
C SER A 32 6.49 -1.50 -10.01
N GLY A 33 5.50 -1.43 -10.92
CA GLY A 33 4.07 -1.57 -10.59
C GLY A 33 3.37 -0.23 -10.36
N ASN A 34 2.21 -0.29 -9.72
CA ASN A 34 1.44 0.89 -9.32
C ASN A 34 2.11 1.58 -8.12
N VAL A 35 1.79 2.86 -7.90
CA VAL A 35 2.23 3.59 -6.70
C VAL A 35 1.73 2.86 -5.46
N ALA A 36 2.57 2.77 -4.42
CA ALA A 36 2.17 2.19 -3.15
C ALA A 36 1.23 3.12 -2.39
N THR A 37 0.07 2.61 -1.97
CA THR A 37 -0.91 3.38 -1.18
C THR A 37 -0.31 3.93 0.11
N ASP A 38 0.55 3.17 0.79
CA ASP A 38 1.24 3.59 2.01
C ASP A 38 2.17 4.79 1.78
N ASP A 39 2.95 4.76 0.70
CA ASP A 39 3.90 5.82 0.36
C ASP A 39 3.15 7.10 -0.07
N LEU A 40 2.07 6.96 -0.84
CA LEU A 40 1.24 8.09 -1.24
C LEU A 40 0.47 8.68 -0.05
N ASN A 41 -0.08 7.83 0.82
CA ASN A 41 -0.75 8.29 2.04
C ASN A 41 0.21 9.07 2.94
N HIS A 42 1.43 8.56 3.14
CA HIS A 42 2.44 9.27 3.91
C HIS A 42 2.79 10.62 3.27
N PHE A 43 3.01 10.67 1.95
CA PHE A 43 3.26 11.91 1.23
C PHE A 43 2.12 12.93 1.38
N LEU A 44 0.86 12.50 1.24
CA LEU A 44 -0.31 13.38 1.41
C LEU A 44 -0.42 13.92 2.84
N ASN A 45 -0.13 13.08 3.84
CA ASN A 45 -0.09 13.50 5.24
C ASN A 45 1.00 14.55 5.50
N GLU A 46 2.19 14.39 4.90
CA GLU A 46 3.28 15.40 4.98
C GLU A 46 2.89 16.73 4.31
N LEU A 47 2.00 16.71 3.32
CA LEU A 47 1.42 17.91 2.73
C LEU A 47 0.24 18.50 3.53
N GLY A 48 -0.14 17.89 4.65
CA GLY A 48 -1.28 18.29 5.46
C GLY A 48 -2.65 17.94 4.84
N ILE A 49 -2.69 17.06 3.84
CA ILE A 49 -3.92 16.61 3.18
C ILE A 49 -4.44 15.36 3.91
N SER A 50 -5.64 15.46 4.50
CA SER A 50 -6.28 14.32 5.15
C SER A 50 -6.85 13.34 4.13
N THR A 51 -6.45 12.08 4.24
CA THR A 51 -6.88 10.98 3.36
C THR A 51 -7.96 10.08 3.96
N ASN A 52 -8.26 10.23 5.26
CA ASN A 52 -9.13 9.33 6.05
C ASN A 52 -8.68 7.85 6.06
N ILE A 53 -7.39 7.59 5.80
CA ILE A 53 -6.81 6.25 5.80
C ILE A 53 -6.35 5.87 7.20
N ASP A 54 -6.77 4.69 7.67
CA ASP A 54 -6.23 4.07 8.88
C ASP A 54 -4.90 3.38 8.52
N GLN A 55 -3.80 3.98 8.99
CA GLN A 55 -2.45 3.53 8.67
C GLN A 55 -2.11 2.15 9.27
N LEU A 56 -2.70 1.78 10.41
CA LEU A 56 -2.49 0.46 11.01
C LEU A 56 -3.22 -0.62 10.20
N LYS A 57 -4.47 -0.36 9.81
CA LYS A 57 -5.21 -1.30 8.94
C LYS A 57 -4.55 -1.47 7.57
N LEU A 58 -4.02 -0.38 7.01
CA LEU A 58 -3.27 -0.43 5.76
C LEU A 58 -2.02 -1.30 5.89
N PHE A 59 -1.26 -1.13 6.97
CA PHE A 59 -0.08 -1.94 7.25
C PHE A 59 -0.43 -3.43 7.43
N GLU A 60 -1.47 -3.76 8.20
CA GLU A 60 -1.94 -5.14 8.39
C GLU A 60 -2.36 -5.79 7.06
N ALA A 61 -3.07 -5.04 6.21
CA ALA A 61 -3.45 -5.48 4.87
C ALA A 61 -2.23 -5.74 3.99
N THR A 62 -1.26 -4.82 3.97
CA THR A 62 -0.02 -4.95 3.20
C THR A 62 0.83 -6.13 3.69
N GLN A 63 0.90 -6.36 5.01
CA GLN A 63 1.54 -7.56 5.57
C GLN A 63 0.83 -8.86 5.16
N PHE A 64 -0.50 -8.87 5.19
CA PHE A 64 -1.29 -10.04 4.81
C PHE A 64 -1.02 -10.42 3.34
N ILE A 65 -1.06 -9.45 2.44
CA ILE A 65 -0.86 -9.71 1.01
C ILE A 65 0.59 -10.10 0.69
N GLN A 66 1.59 -9.51 1.35
CA GLN A 66 2.99 -9.92 1.23
C GLN A 66 3.17 -11.41 1.55
N LYS A 67 2.59 -11.87 2.66
CA LYS A 67 2.64 -13.28 3.08
C LYS A 67 1.94 -14.19 2.08
N LYS A 68 0.82 -13.74 1.49
CA LYS A 68 0.07 -14.52 0.49
C LYS A 68 0.79 -14.63 -0.86
N LEU A 69 1.44 -13.56 -1.29
CA LEU A 69 2.16 -13.52 -2.57
C LEU A 69 3.57 -14.10 -2.49
N ASN A 70 4.11 -14.26 -1.27
CA ASN A 70 5.49 -14.66 -1.02
C ASN A 70 6.50 -13.82 -1.84
N LYS A 71 6.23 -12.53 -1.93
CA LYS A 71 7.03 -11.54 -2.67
C LYS A 71 7.30 -10.33 -1.77
N PRO A 72 8.47 -9.69 -1.89
CA PRO A 72 8.73 -8.46 -1.15
C PRO A 72 7.82 -7.34 -1.62
N ILE A 73 7.36 -6.53 -0.66
CA ILE A 73 6.62 -5.29 -0.91
C ILE A 73 7.58 -4.19 -1.36
N SER A 74 7.16 -3.35 -2.31
CA SER A 74 8.01 -2.28 -2.84
C SER A 74 7.99 -1.02 -1.98
N SER A 75 6.87 -0.74 -1.31
CA SER A 75 6.67 0.42 -0.43
C SER A 75 7.83 0.69 0.53
N HIS A 76 8.25 1.95 0.59
CA HIS A 76 9.27 2.42 1.52
C HIS A 76 8.72 2.57 2.95
N VAL A 77 7.53 3.16 3.09
CA VAL A 77 6.87 3.36 4.39
C VAL A 77 6.64 2.02 5.07
N PHE A 78 6.13 1.03 4.33
CA PHE A 78 5.93 -0.32 4.85
C PHE A 78 7.22 -0.93 5.40
N LYS A 79 8.35 -0.82 4.67
CA LYS A 79 9.66 -1.36 5.10
C LYS A 79 10.21 -0.67 6.34
N VAL A 80 9.88 0.60 6.55
CA VAL A 80 10.24 1.33 7.78
C VAL A 80 9.39 0.83 8.94
N MET A 81 8.07 0.75 8.74
CA MET A 81 7.13 0.27 9.76
C MET A 81 7.35 -1.20 10.15
N GLU A 82 7.82 -2.05 9.23
CA GLU A 82 8.16 -3.45 9.51
C GLU A 82 9.37 -3.60 10.46
N LYS A 83 10.23 -2.58 10.53
CA LYS A 83 11.47 -2.58 11.32
C LYS A 83 11.35 -1.81 12.64
N ALA A 84 10.25 -1.09 12.83
CA ALA A 84 9.96 -0.31 14.03
C ALA A 84 9.32 -1.19 15.12
#